data_AF-A0A914PZA0-F1
#
_entry.id   AF-A0A914PZA0-F1
#
_cell.length_a   1.000
_cell.length_b   1.000
_cell.length_c   1.000
_cell.angle_alpha   90.00
_cell.angle_beta   90.00
_cell.angle_gamma   90.00
#
_symmetry.space_group_name_H-M   'P 1'
#
loop_
_entity.id
_entity.type
_entity.pdbx_description
1 polymer ?
#
loop_
_entity_poly.entity_id
_entity_poly.type
_entity_poly.pdbx_seq_one_letter_code
_entity_poly.pdbx_strand_id
1 'polypeptide(L)'
;MSKLVRVFTSSTFTDTTLERNALMEDVYPALKMYCRETHGLDFQVVDMRWGVRDEATDDHMTTNLCINEIHNCQKLSMGPNFVVFLCQKYGYRPLPSEIFANEFELLKRTLKEQSENIQILDIWYLEDLNSVPSQVILQPISSILINFNNKVCVSFFAF
;
A
#
# COMPACT_ATOMS: atom_id res chain seq x y z
N MET A 1 -27.03 8.39 -12.24
CA MET A 1 -25.69 8.72 -11.71
C MET A 1 -25.65 8.32 -10.24
N SER A 2 -24.54 7.72 -9.79
CA SER A 2 -24.34 7.33 -8.39
C SER A 2 -24.34 8.56 -7.49
N LYS A 3 -25.17 8.66 -6.45
CA LYS A 3 -25.18 9.77 -5.47
C LYS A 3 -24.23 9.49 -4.31
N LEU A 4 -22.95 9.30 -4.63
CA LEU A 4 -21.95 8.85 -3.66
C LEU A 4 -20.72 9.76 -3.70
N VAL A 5 -20.27 10.17 -2.52
CA VAL A 5 -18.94 10.73 -2.28
C VAL A 5 -18.13 9.65 -1.56
N ARG A 6 -17.24 8.98 -2.29
CA ARG A 6 -16.34 7.95 -1.75
C ARG A 6 -14.90 8.43 -1.81
N VAL A 7 -14.28 8.60 -0.66
CA VAL A 7 -12.95 9.22 -0.53
C VAL A 7 -11.96 8.22 0.04
N PHE A 8 -10.89 7.95 -0.71
CA PHE A 8 -9.73 7.25 -0.18
C PHE A 8 -8.90 8.21 0.68
N THR A 9 -8.58 7.81 1.90
CA THR A 9 -7.75 8.61 2.82
C THR A 9 -6.39 7.98 3.03
N SER A 10 -5.34 8.68 2.60
CA SER A 10 -3.95 8.28 2.77
C SER A 10 -3.25 9.11 3.83
N SER A 11 -2.41 8.49 4.67
CA SER A 11 -1.51 9.21 5.57
C SER A 11 -0.41 8.29 6.09
N THR A 12 0.65 8.88 6.66
CA THR A 12 1.69 8.14 7.37
C THR A 12 1.19 7.64 8.73
N PHE A 13 1.46 6.38 9.06
CA PHE A 13 0.78 5.69 10.17
C PHE A 13 1.11 6.25 11.56
N THR A 14 2.39 6.49 11.84
CA THR A 14 2.87 6.71 13.21
C THR A 14 2.77 8.16 13.67
N ASP A 15 2.81 9.12 12.75
CA ASP A 15 2.79 10.56 13.01
C ASP A 15 1.45 11.23 12.65
N THR A 16 0.42 10.46 12.31
CA THR A 16 -0.96 10.99 12.11
C THR A 16 -2.02 10.31 12.99
N THR A 17 -1.61 9.58 14.03
CA THR A 17 -2.54 8.79 14.86
C THR A 17 -3.63 9.66 15.50
N LEU A 18 -3.28 10.83 16.03
CA LEU A 18 -4.25 11.71 16.70
C LEU A 18 -5.23 12.32 15.70
N GLU A 19 -4.72 12.82 14.58
CA GLU A 19 -5.50 13.43 13.51
C GLU A 19 -6.50 12.42 12.93
N ARG A 20 -6.08 11.17 12.73
CA ARG A 20 -6.94 10.12 12.20
C ARG A 20 -8.01 9.67 13.18
N ASN A 21 -7.69 9.59 14.47
CA ASN A 21 -8.69 9.28 15.48
C ASN A 21 -9.77 10.38 15.51
N ALA A 22 -9.36 11.66 15.47
CA ALA A 22 -10.31 12.77 15.37
C ALA A 22 -11.14 12.72 14.08
N LEU A 23 -10.55 12.32 12.95
CA LEU A 23 -11.31 12.13 11.70
C LEU A 23 -12.39 11.05 11.86
N MET A 24 -12.06 9.93 12.48
CA MET A 24 -12.98 8.81 12.69
C MET A 24 -14.08 9.11 13.70
N GLU A 25 -13.72 9.77 14.81
CA GLU A 25 -14.62 10.05 15.93
C GLU A 25 -15.56 11.23 15.63
N ASP A 26 -15.04 12.30 15.02
CA ASP A 26 -15.77 13.57 14.89
C ASP A 26 -16.10 13.92 13.44
N VAL A 27 -15.10 13.88 12.54
CA VAL A 27 -15.23 14.51 11.22
C VAL A 27 -16.06 13.66 10.24
N TYR A 28 -15.76 12.37 10.11
CA TYR A 28 -16.46 11.50 9.16
C TYR A 28 -17.94 11.31 9.50
N PRO A 29 -18.35 11.15 10.77
CA PRO A 29 -19.76 11.15 11.13
C PRO A 29 -20.46 12.45 10.77
N ALA A 30 -19.84 13.60 11.07
CA ALA A 30 -20.39 14.91 10.75
C ALA A 30 -20.53 15.12 9.23
N LEU A 31 -19.51 14.77 8.44
CA LEU A 31 -19.56 14.84 6.98
C LEU A 31 -20.64 13.93 6.39
N LYS A 32 -20.78 12.71 6.92
CA LYS A 32 -21.82 11.78 6.48
C LYS A 32 -23.22 12.33 6.71
N MET A 33 -23.46 12.92 7.88
CA MET A 33 -24.73 13.58 8.20
C MET A 33 -24.97 14.77 7.27
N TYR A 34 -23.98 15.65 7.11
CA TYR A 34 -24.07 16.83 6.25
C TYR A 34 -24.36 16.48 4.78
N CYS A 35 -23.61 15.53 4.20
CA CYS A 35 -23.82 15.06 2.84
C CYS A 35 -25.23 14.48 2.65
N ARG A 36 -25.71 13.70 3.62
CA ARG A 36 -27.03 13.08 3.56
C ARG A 36 -28.16 14.10 3.69
N GLU A 37 -28.10 14.97 4.69
CA GLU A 37 -29.20 15.88 5.03
C GLU A 37 -29.29 17.08 4.09
N THR A 38 -28.14 17.63 3.69
CA THR A 38 -28.10 18.86 2.88
C THR A 38 -28.14 18.57 1.39
N HIS A 39 -27.49 17.48 0.95
CA HIS A 39 -27.26 17.20 -0.47
C HIS A 39 -27.89 15.88 -0.96
N GLY A 40 -28.44 15.06 -0.05
CA GLY A 40 -28.99 13.75 -0.40
C GLY A 40 -27.94 12.79 -0.96
N LEU A 41 -26.69 12.90 -0.51
CA LEU A 41 -25.55 12.09 -0.94
C LEU A 41 -25.17 11.08 0.14
N ASP A 42 -24.75 9.88 -0.26
CA ASP A 42 -24.02 8.98 0.63
C ASP A 42 -22.55 9.40 0.72
N PHE A 43 -21.94 9.20 1.89
CA PHE A 43 -20.54 9.50 2.14
C PHE A 43 -19.83 8.27 2.70
N GLN A 44 -18.76 7.86 2.02
CA GLN A 44 -17.96 6.70 2.37
C GLN A 44 -16.49 7.09 2.43
N VAL A 45 -15.82 6.68 3.49
CA VAL A 45 -14.36 6.80 3.59
C VAL A 45 -13.77 5.43 3.41
N VAL A 46 -12.74 5.35 2.57
CA VAL A 46 -11.91 4.16 2.45
C VAL A 46 -10.59 4.41 3.13
N ASP A 47 -10.34 3.59 4.13
CA ASP A 47 -9.13 3.60 4.94
C ASP A 47 -8.58 2.17 5.05
N MET A 48 -7.46 1.93 4.37
CA MET A 48 -6.85 0.60 4.29
C MET A 48 -6.13 0.17 5.58
N ARG A 49 -5.98 1.06 6.58
CA ARG A 49 -5.33 0.72 7.86
C ARG A 49 -6.00 -0.43 8.62
N TRP A 50 -7.31 -0.58 8.46
CA TRP A 50 -8.10 -1.60 9.16
C TRP A 50 -8.40 -2.83 8.31
N GLY A 51 -7.85 -2.91 7.09
CA GLY A 51 -8.25 -3.92 6.10
C GLY A 51 -7.13 -4.52 5.25
N VAL A 52 -5.89 -4.02 5.34
CA VAL A 52 -4.75 -4.71 4.72
C VAL A 52 -4.47 -5.96 5.54
N ARG A 53 -4.67 -7.13 4.93
CA ARG A 53 -4.41 -8.41 5.58
C ARG A 53 -2.92 -8.71 5.62
N ASP A 54 -2.50 -9.51 6.59
CA ASP A 54 -1.10 -9.92 6.77
C ASP A 54 -0.52 -10.57 5.49
N GLU A 55 -1.35 -11.29 4.73
CA GLU A 55 -0.94 -11.94 3.48
C GLU A 55 -0.53 -10.93 2.39
N ALA A 56 -1.16 -9.75 2.35
CA ALA A 56 -0.78 -8.71 1.39
C ALA A 56 0.59 -8.11 1.70
N THR A 57 1.04 -8.18 2.96
CA THR A 57 2.40 -7.79 3.35
C THR A 57 3.41 -8.86 2.96
N ASP A 58 3.06 -10.13 3.15
CA ASP A 58 3.91 -11.26 2.76
C ASP A 58 4.21 -11.25 1.26
N ASP A 59 3.17 -11.03 0.43
CA ASP A 59 3.26 -11.00 -1.03
C ASP A 59 3.64 -9.62 -1.61
N HIS A 60 3.99 -8.63 -0.78
CA HIS A 60 4.34 -7.25 -1.21
C HIS A 60 3.24 -6.51 -2.00
N MET A 61 1.97 -6.90 -1.81
CA MET A 61 0.82 -6.39 -2.58
C MET A 61 0.14 -5.17 -1.97
N THR A 62 0.55 -4.71 -0.78
CA THR A 62 -0.09 -3.58 -0.07
C THR A 62 -0.22 -2.33 -0.94
N THR A 63 0.83 -1.93 -1.64
CA THR A 63 0.81 -0.75 -2.53
C THR A 63 -0.20 -0.92 -3.67
N ASN A 64 -0.20 -2.09 -4.32
CA ASN A 64 -1.11 -2.39 -5.43
C ASN A 64 -2.57 -2.36 -4.98
N LEU A 65 -2.87 -2.90 -3.80
CA LEU A 65 -4.22 -2.83 -3.21
C LEU A 65 -4.65 -1.38 -2.96
N CYS A 66 -3.78 -0.54 -2.41
CA CYS A 66 -4.05 0.88 -2.19
C CYS A 66 -4.31 1.63 -3.50
N ILE A 67 -3.49 1.42 -4.53
CA ILE A 67 -3.66 2.06 -5.84
C ILE A 67 -4.96 1.63 -6.52
N ASN A 68 -5.28 0.33 -6.48
CA ASN A 68 -6.54 -0.17 -7.02
C ASN A 68 -7.75 0.44 -6.32
N GLU A 69 -7.69 0.63 -5.00
CA GLU A 69 -8.78 1.22 -4.25
C GLU A 69 -8.93 2.73 -4.49
N ILE A 70 -7.83 3.45 -4.74
CA ILE A 70 -7.87 4.83 -5.24
C ILE A 70 -8.59 4.89 -6.58
N HIS A 71 -8.27 3.99 -7.52
CA HIS A 71 -8.97 3.90 -8.80
C HIS A 71 -10.46 3.58 -8.64
N ASN A 72 -10.83 2.73 -7.68
CA ASN A 72 -12.24 2.48 -7.36
C ASN A 72 -12.94 3.75 -6.86
N CYS A 73 -12.30 4.52 -5.98
CA CYS A 73 -12.85 5.78 -5.51
C CYS A 73 -13.02 6.79 -6.66
N GLN A 74 -12.05 6.89 -7.57
CA GLN A 74 -12.13 7.74 -8.76
C GLN A 74 -13.27 7.35 -9.71
N LYS A 75 -13.54 6.05 -9.86
CA LYS A 75 -14.63 5.54 -10.71
C LYS A 75 -16.01 5.70 -10.09
N LEU A 76 -16.13 5.50 -8.78
CA LEU A 76 -17.42 5.39 -8.07
C LEU A 76 -17.90 6.71 -7.45
N SER A 77 -16.97 7.56 -7.03
CA SER A 77 -17.25 8.82 -6.36
C SER A 77 -17.63 9.91 -7.37
N MET A 78 -18.57 10.77 -7.00
CA MET A 78 -18.83 12.02 -7.72
C MET A 78 -17.77 13.10 -7.45
N GLY A 79 -16.86 12.84 -6.50
CA GLY A 79 -15.84 13.78 -6.06
C GLY A 79 -16.15 14.41 -4.70
N PRO A 80 -15.14 14.82 -3.92
CA PRO A 80 -13.74 14.40 -4.02
C PRO A 80 -13.58 12.86 -3.89
N ASN A 81 -12.42 12.32 -4.29
CA ASN A 81 -12.17 10.87 -4.28
C ASN A 81 -10.86 10.43 -3.61
N PHE A 82 -9.94 11.36 -3.35
CA PHE A 82 -8.67 11.09 -2.69
C PHE A 82 -8.26 12.27 -1.81
N VAL A 83 -7.81 11.98 -0.59
CA VAL A 83 -7.26 12.95 0.37
C VAL A 83 -5.98 12.34 0.97
N VAL A 84 -4.94 13.16 1.07
CA VAL A 84 -3.66 12.77 1.70
C VAL A 84 -3.31 13.72 2.83
N PHE A 85 -2.90 13.15 3.97
CA PHE A 85 -2.30 13.88 5.08
C PHE A 85 -0.78 13.67 5.05
N LEU A 86 -0.06 14.78 4.88
CA LEU A 86 1.40 14.79 4.82
C LEU A 86 1.96 15.40 6.11
N CYS A 87 2.90 14.70 6.72
CA CYS A 87 3.56 15.10 7.96
C CYS A 87 5.09 15.02 7.78
N GLN A 88 5.82 14.65 8.83
CA GLN A 88 7.29 14.72 8.87
C GLN A 88 7.97 13.39 8.50
N LYS A 89 7.19 12.39 8.08
CA LYS A 89 7.71 11.07 7.67
C LYS A 89 7.41 10.79 6.20
N TYR A 90 8.32 10.04 5.58
CA TYR A 90 8.11 9.50 4.23
C TYR A 90 7.14 8.32 4.19
N GLY A 91 6.88 7.69 5.33
CA GLY A 91 6.01 6.51 5.42
C GLY A 91 6.67 5.22 4.92
N TYR A 92 5.83 4.26 4.57
CA TYR A 92 6.22 2.94 4.07
C TYR A 92 6.90 3.07 2.70
N ARG A 93 8.11 2.50 2.57
CA ARG A 93 8.94 2.53 1.35
C ARG A 93 9.31 1.10 0.96
N PRO A 94 8.39 0.34 0.34
CA PRO A 94 8.66 -1.03 -0.04
C PRO A 94 9.66 -1.09 -1.19
N LEU A 95 10.33 -2.23 -1.32
CA LEU A 95 11.02 -2.58 -2.55
C LEU A 95 9.99 -2.80 -3.67
N PRO A 96 10.32 -2.53 -4.94
CA PRO A 96 9.46 -2.89 -6.05
C PRO A 96 9.20 -4.40 -6.05
N SER A 97 7.93 -4.80 -6.09
CA SER A 97 7.54 -6.21 -6.17
C SER A 97 7.85 -6.81 -7.55
N GLU A 98 7.93 -5.96 -8.58
CA GLU A 98 8.17 -6.32 -9.97
C GLU A 98 9.19 -5.34 -10.57
N ILE A 99 10.19 -5.86 -11.27
CA ILE A 99 11.21 -5.06 -11.97
C ILE A 99 11.43 -5.68 -13.34
N PHE A 100 11.60 -4.89 -14.38
CA PHE A 100 11.97 -5.46 -15.69
C PHE A 100 13.35 -6.11 -15.62
N ALA A 101 13.51 -7.26 -16.27
CA ALA A 101 14.74 -8.04 -16.18
C ALA A 101 15.98 -7.25 -16.64
N ASN A 102 15.84 -6.40 -17.67
CA ASN A 102 16.91 -5.52 -18.15
C ASN A 102 17.33 -4.45 -17.11
N GLU A 103 16.36 -3.87 -16.38
CA GLU A 103 16.62 -2.90 -15.32
C GLU A 103 17.28 -3.58 -14.11
N PHE A 104 16.82 -4.77 -13.75
CA PHE A 104 17.40 -5.55 -12.67
C PHE A 104 18.85 -5.96 -12.95
N GLU A 105 19.16 -6.37 -14.18
CA GLU A 105 20.54 -6.66 -14.59
C GLU A 105 21.42 -5.41 -14.59
N LEU A 106 20.88 -4.24 -14.95
CA LEU A 106 21.60 -2.97 -14.83
C LEU A 106 21.91 -2.62 -13.36
N LEU A 107 20.95 -2.82 -12.46
CA LEU A 107 21.14 -2.64 -11.01
C LEU A 107 22.24 -3.56 -10.49
N LYS A 108 22.20 -4.86 -10.83
CA LYS A 108 23.23 -5.84 -10.42
C LYS A 108 24.62 -5.49 -10.94
N ARG A 109 24.75 -5.01 -12.19
CA ARG A 109 26.02 -4.58 -12.75
C ARG A 109 26.59 -3.38 -11.99
N THR A 110 25.76 -2.36 -11.76
CA THR A 110 26.16 -1.15 -11.04
C THR A 110 26.65 -1.47 -9.62
N LEU A 111 25.93 -2.34 -8.90
CA LEU A 111 26.32 -2.78 -7.55
C LEU A 111 27.63 -3.58 -7.54
N LYS A 112 27.84 -4.46 -8.53
CA LYS A 112 29.10 -5.18 -8.69
C LYS A 112 30.29 -4.25 -8.93
N GLU A 113 30.11 -3.22 -9.76
CA GLU A 113 31.14 -2.21 -10.01
C GLU A 113 31.50 -1.43 -8.73
N GLN A 114 30.54 -1.25 -7.83
CA GLN A 114 30.74 -0.67 -6.50
C GLN A 114 31.27 -1.65 -5.45
N SER A 115 31.59 -2.90 -5.85
CA SER A 115 32.03 -3.97 -4.95
C SER A 115 31.01 -4.38 -3.89
N GLU A 116 29.72 -4.18 -4.16
CA GLU A 116 28.62 -4.59 -3.28
C GLU A 116 28.24 -6.06 -3.47
N ASN A 117 27.75 -6.71 -2.41
CA ASN A 117 27.29 -8.09 -2.48
C ASN A 117 25.87 -8.15 -3.09
N ILE A 118 25.75 -8.75 -4.28
CA ILE A 118 24.48 -8.90 -4.99
C ILE A 118 23.73 -10.21 -4.72
N GLN A 119 24.29 -11.13 -3.93
CA GLN A 119 23.66 -12.45 -3.69
C GLN A 119 22.27 -12.32 -3.07
N ILE A 120 22.05 -11.29 -2.26
CA ILE A 120 20.73 -11.04 -1.67
C ILE A 120 19.67 -10.77 -2.73
N LEU A 121 20.03 -10.12 -3.84
CA LEU A 121 19.11 -9.85 -4.94
C LEU A 121 18.72 -11.15 -5.66
N ASP A 122 19.68 -12.04 -5.90
CA ASP A 122 19.44 -13.35 -6.52
C ASP A 122 18.65 -14.30 -5.61
N ILE A 123 18.76 -14.13 -4.28
CA ILE A 123 17.99 -14.89 -3.30
C ILE A 123 16.54 -14.42 -3.26
N TRP A 124 16.29 -13.12 -3.35
CA TRP A 124 14.96 -12.53 -3.13
C TRP A 124 14.15 -12.32 -4.40
N TYR A 125 14.77 -12.08 -5.55
CA TYR A 125 14.08 -11.87 -6.83
C TYR A 125 14.23 -13.09 -7.75
N LEU A 126 13.11 -13.59 -8.28
CA LEU A 126 13.08 -14.68 -9.26
C LEU A 126 12.58 -14.19 -10.60
N GLU A 127 13.17 -14.70 -11.68
CA GLU A 127 12.71 -14.38 -13.03
C GLU A 127 11.33 -15.01 -13.31
N ASP A 128 10.40 -14.19 -13.77
CA ASP A 128 9.14 -14.63 -14.37
C ASP A 128 9.25 -14.62 -15.89
N LEU A 129 9.50 -15.81 -16.43
CA LEU A 129 9.59 -16.05 -17.86
C LEU A 129 8.22 -16.03 -18.58
N ASN A 130 7.12 -15.97 -17.84
CA ASN A 130 5.78 -15.88 -18.42
C ASN A 130 5.39 -14.43 -18.76
N SER A 131 6.12 -13.45 -18.22
CA SER A 131 5.90 -12.04 -18.50
C SER A 131 6.57 -11.61 -19.82
N VAL A 132 5.89 -10.78 -20.61
CA VAL A 132 6.42 -10.23 -21.87
C VAL A 132 6.28 -8.70 -21.84
N PRO A 133 7.38 -7.95 -21.69
CA PRO A 133 8.77 -8.40 -21.58
C PRO A 133 9.10 -9.10 -20.25
N SER A 134 10.20 -9.88 -20.20
CA SER A 134 10.63 -10.61 -19.00
C SER A 134 10.81 -9.67 -17.79
N GLN A 135 10.38 -10.16 -16.63
CA GLN A 135 10.42 -9.45 -15.36
C GLN A 135 11.06 -10.33 -14.28
N VAL A 136 11.54 -9.70 -13.23
CA VAL A 136 11.88 -10.37 -11.97
C VAL A 136 10.90 -9.96 -10.89
N ILE A 137 10.50 -10.93 -10.08
CA ILE A 137 9.46 -10.80 -9.06
C ILE A 137 10.10 -10.99 -7.69
N LEU A 138 9.81 -10.07 -6.78
CA LEU A 138 10.17 -10.18 -5.37
C LEU A 138 9.37 -11.32 -4.74
N GLN A 139 10.06 -12.28 -4.16
CA GLN A 139 9.42 -13.43 -3.53
C GLN A 139 8.66 -13.05 -2.26
N PRO A 140 7.62 -13.83 -1.90
CA PRO A 140 6.96 -13.69 -0.61
C PRO A 140 7.97 -13.77 0.54
N ILE A 141 7.76 -12.99 1.60
CA ILE A 141 8.67 -12.98 2.77
C ILE A 141 8.80 -14.37 3.37
N SER A 142 7.69 -15.11 3.43
CA SER A 142 7.61 -16.47 3.94
C SER A 142 8.37 -17.52 3.12
N SER A 143 8.76 -17.23 1.86
CA SER A 143 9.56 -18.15 1.05
C SER A 143 10.98 -18.33 1.61
N ILE A 144 11.50 -17.28 2.27
CA ILE A 144 12.84 -17.26 2.87
C ILE A 144 12.74 -17.27 4.40
N LEU A 145 11.79 -16.53 4.96
CA LEU A 145 11.53 -16.47 6.39
C LEU A 145 10.30 -17.31 6.74
N ILE A 146 10.49 -18.64 6.82
CA ILE A 146 9.43 -19.66 6.94
C ILE A 146 8.40 -19.37 8.06
N ASN A 147 8.81 -18.70 9.14
CA ASN A 147 7.95 -18.38 10.28
C ASN A 147 7.39 -16.95 10.27
N PHE A 148 7.51 -16.21 9.16
CA PHE A 148 7.08 -14.80 9.08
C PHE A 148 5.59 -14.62 9.42
N ASN A 149 4.74 -15.53 8.93
CA ASN A 149 3.30 -15.49 9.19
C ASN A 149 2.88 -16.12 10.53
N ASN A 150 3.82 -16.68 11.32
CA ASN A 150 3.49 -17.27 12.60
C ASN A 150 3.25 -16.18 13.66
N LYS A 151 1.97 -15.92 13.94
CA LYS A 151 1.47 -14.89 14.86
C LYS A 151 2.00 -14.97 16.31
N VAL A 152 2.74 -16.01 16.67
CA VAL A 152 3.39 -16.17 17.98
C VAL A 152 4.61 -15.22 18.15
N CYS A 153 5.19 -14.72 17.05
CA CYS A 153 6.30 -13.74 17.09
C CYS A 153 5.92 -12.33 16.61
N VAL A 154 4.67 -12.08 16.19
CA VAL A 154 4.26 -10.83 15.52
C VAL A 154 3.64 -9.82 16.50
N SER A 155 4.19 -9.73 17.71
CA SER A 155 3.98 -8.55 18.57
C SER A 155 5.01 -7.43 18.30
N PHE A 156 5.92 -7.62 17.34
CA PHE A 156 7.03 -6.69 17.10
C PHE A 156 7.03 -5.96 15.75
N PHE A 157 6.09 -6.21 14.85
CA PHE A 157 6.04 -5.54 13.53
C PHE A 157 4.65 -5.04 13.13
N ALA A 158 3.89 -4.52 14.10
CA ALA A 158 2.86 -3.52 13.80
C ALA A 158 3.51 -2.13 13.99
N PHE A 159 4.10 -1.59 12.93
CA PHE A 159 4.64 -0.22 12.89
C PHE A 159 3.91 0.63 11.85
#